data_AF-A0A6V7WDJ4-F1
#
_entry.id   AF-A0A6V7WDJ4-F1
#
_cell.length_a   1.000
_cell.length_b   1.000
_cell.length_c   1.000
_cell.angle_alpha   90.00
_cell.angle_beta   90.00
_cell.angle_gamma   90.00
#
_symmetry.space_group_name_H-M   'P 1'
#
loop_
_entity.id
_entity.type
_entity.pdbx_description
1 polymer ?
#
loop_
_entity_poly.entity_id
_entity_poly.type
_entity_poly.pdbx_seq_one_letter_code
_entity_poly.pdbx_strand_id
1 'polypeptide(L)' 'MKQEGSFYKTKMRITNDRKCITCGATKTSNWYNHAKPVQYICAACYMKELRINKKTNKN' A
#
# COMPACT_ATOMS: atom_id res chain seq x y z
N MET A 1 -45.19 5.29 6.15
CA MET A 1 -44.17 4.65 5.27
C MET A 1 -43.42 5.74 4.53
N LYS A 2 -42.19 6.10 4.93
CA LYS A 2 -41.16 6.71 4.05
C LYS A 2 -39.79 6.44 4.69
N GLN A 3 -39.18 5.31 4.32
CA GLN A 3 -37.77 5.04 4.57
C GLN A 3 -37.01 5.54 3.33
N GLU A 4 -36.60 6.81 3.35
CA GLU A 4 -35.73 7.36 2.30
C GLU A 4 -34.30 6.96 2.67
N GLY A 5 -33.85 5.88 2.01
CA GLY A 5 -32.61 5.19 2.27
C GLY A 5 -31.39 6.12 2.23
N SER A 6 -30.59 6.01 3.29
CA SER A 6 -29.19 6.45 3.33
C SER A 6 -28.41 5.74 2.23
N PHE A 7 -28.38 6.32 1.03
CA PHE A 7 -27.37 6.02 0.02
C PHE A 7 -26.09 6.68 0.52
N TYR A 8 -25.37 6.00 1.40
CA TYR A 8 -23.97 6.29 1.65
C TYR A 8 -23.31 6.30 0.27
N LYS A 9 -23.00 7.52 -0.18
CA LYS A 9 -22.33 7.80 -1.45
C LYS A 9 -20.94 7.20 -1.30
N THR A 10 -20.81 5.88 -1.47
CA THR A 10 -19.55 5.18 -1.37
C THR A 10 -18.71 5.74 -2.49
N LYS A 11 -17.86 6.72 -2.17
CA LYS A 11 -16.75 7.13 -3.02
C LYS A 11 -15.97 5.85 -3.28
N MET A 12 -16.27 5.21 -4.40
CA MET A 12 -15.49 4.12 -4.94
C MET A 12 -14.18 4.80 -5.34
N ARG A 13 -13.29 4.96 -4.35
CA ARG A 13 -11.91 5.31 -4.59
C ARG A 13 -11.41 4.16 -5.43
N ILE A 14 -11.25 4.40 -6.72
CA ILE A 14 -10.38 3.60 -7.58
C ILE A 14 -8.98 3.78 -6.98
N THR A 15 -8.72 3.08 -5.87
CA THR A 15 -7.38 2.78 -5.45
C THR A 15 -6.92 1.84 -6.53
N ASN A 16 -6.16 2.35 -7.50
CA ASN A 16 -5.19 1.56 -8.26
C ASN A 16 -4.85 0.32 -7.42
N ASP A 17 -5.15 -0.90 -7.88
CA ASP A 17 -5.07 -2.17 -7.12
C ASP A 17 -3.66 -2.54 -6.63
N ARG A 18 -2.76 -1.55 -6.58
CA ARG A 18 -1.48 -1.60 -5.90
C ARG A 18 -1.78 -1.88 -4.43
N LYS A 19 -1.38 -3.07 -4.01
CA LYS A 19 -1.38 -3.55 -2.64
C LYS A 19 0.07 -3.79 -2.26
N CYS A 20 0.44 -3.39 -1.04
CA CYS A 20 1.77 -3.69 -0.53
C CYS A 20 1.90 -5.21 -0.38
N ILE A 21 2.87 -5.83 -1.06
CA ILE A 21 3.07 -7.28 -0.94
C ILE A 21 3.51 -7.69 0.47
N THR A 22 4.21 -6.80 1.19
CA THR A 22 4.78 -7.09 2.51
C THR A 22 3.76 -6.95 3.65
N CYS A 23 2.87 -5.96 3.60
CA CYS A 23 1.93 -5.67 4.70
C CYS A 23 0.44 -5.62 4.27
N GLY A 24 0.15 -5.75 2.98
CA GLY A 24 -1.20 -5.71 2.45
C GLY A 24 -1.88 -4.34 2.46
N ALA A 25 -1.17 -3.26 2.79
CA ALA A 25 -1.71 -1.92 2.75
C ALA A 25 -2.23 -1.58 1.35
N THR A 26 -3.42 -0.99 1.27
CA THR A 26 -4.04 -0.47 0.03
C THR A 26 -4.05 1.06 -0.02
N LYS A 27 -3.62 1.69 1.07
CA LYS A 27 -3.49 3.13 1.23
C LYS A 27 -2.08 3.44 1.70
N THR A 28 -1.37 4.28 0.97
CA THR A 28 -0.02 4.75 1.29
C THR A 28 0.19 6.08 0.59
N SER A 29 1.06 6.92 1.15
CA SER A 29 1.43 8.19 0.51
C SER A 29 2.19 7.95 -0.78
N ASN A 30 3.15 7.01 -0.76
CA ASN A 30 3.97 6.63 -1.91
C ASN A 30 4.03 5.10 -2.08
N TRP A 31 4.14 4.67 -3.33
CA TRP A 31 4.37 3.28 -3.75
C TRP A 31 5.77 3.14 -4.33
N TYR A 32 6.48 2.10 -3.91
CA TYR A 32 7.81 1.74 -4.42
C TYR A 32 7.75 0.38 -5.10
N ASN A 33 8.61 0.17 -6.10
CA ASN A 33 8.75 -1.12 -6.75
C ASN A 33 9.72 -1.97 -5.93
N HIS A 34 9.23 -3.08 -5.40
CA HIS A 34 10.06 -4.18 -4.96
C HIS A 34 10.55 -4.94 -6.20
N ALA A 35 11.75 -5.52 -6.13
CA ALA A 35 12.47 -6.13 -7.25
C ALA A 35 11.56 -6.95 -8.19
N LYS A 36 11.88 -6.96 -9.50
CA LYS A 36 11.12 -7.67 -10.55
C LYS A 36 10.79 -9.11 -10.11
N PRO A 37 9.54 -9.60 -10.23
CA PRO A 37 8.39 -9.06 -10.98
C PRO A 37 7.71 -7.84 -10.31
N VAL A 38 6.77 -7.18 -11.02
CA VAL A 38 6.10 -5.91 -10.61
C VAL A 38 5.39 -6.06 -9.26
N GLN A 39 6.14 -5.91 -8.18
CA GLN A 39 5.67 -5.98 -6.80
C GLN A 39 5.68 -4.56 -6.24
N TYR A 40 4.54 -4.12 -5.72
CA TYR A 40 4.46 -2.82 -5.06
C TYR A 40 4.63 -3.00 -3.56
N ILE A 41 5.43 -2.15 -2.95
CA ILE A 41 5.55 -2.01 -1.51
C ILE A 41 5.21 -0.58 -1.10
N CYS A 42 4.62 -0.43 0.07
CA CYS A 42 4.33 0.89 0.62
C CYS A 42 5.61 1.56 1.12
N ALA A 43 5.56 2.89 1.28
CA ALA A 43 6.68 3.67 1.80
C ALA A 43 7.23 3.15 3.13
N ALA A 44 6.36 2.69 4.04
CA ALA A 44 6.78 2.15 5.32
C ALA A 44 7.62 0.88 5.17
N CYS A 45 7.21 -0.03 4.27
CA CYS A 45 7.93 -1.28 4.00
C CYS A 45 9.26 -1.01 3.30
N TYR A 46 9.27 -0.12 2.30
CA TYR A 46 10.50 0.28 1.63
C TYR A 46 11.54 0.88 2.60
N MET A 47 11.11 1.78 3.49
CA MET A 47 12.00 2.36 4.50
C MET A 47 12.52 1.31 5.49
N LYS A 48 11.70 0.29 5.82
CA LYS A 48 12.13 -0.83 6.67
C LYS A 48 13.18 -1.68 5.96
N GLU A 49 12.98 -2.02 4.70
CA GLU A 49 13.96 -2.75 3.88
C GLU A 49 15.28 -2.00 3.76
N LEU A 50 15.26 -0.68 3.51
CA LEU A 50 16.48 0.14 3.47
C LEU A 50 17.26 0.10 4.79
N ARG A 51 16.58 0.12 5.94
CA ARG A 51 17.22 -0.01 7.26
C ARG A 51 17.85 -1.38 7.47
N ILE A 52 17.20 -2.44 6.99
CA ILE A 52 17.72 -3.81 7.07
C ILE A 52 18.93 -3.97 6.14
N ASN A 53 18.84 -3.52 4.89
CA ASN A 53 19.91 -3.67 3.91
C ASN A 53 21.18 -2.88 4.31
N LYS A 54 21.03 -1.73 4.97
CA LYS A 54 22.16 -0.99 5.55
C LYS A 54 22.87 -1.77 6.67
N LYS A 55 22.15 -2.63 7.40
CA LYS A 55 22.77 -3.50 8.42
C LYS A 55 23.51 -4.67 7.79
N THR A 56 22.97 -5.26 6.73
CA THR A 56 23.58 -6.42 6.05
C THR A 56 24.83 -6.06 5.26
N ASN A 57 24.93 -4.85 4.70
CA ASN A 57 26.16 -4.38 4.01
C ASN A 57 27.29 -3.91 4.95
N LYS A 58 27.10 -4.02 6.28
CA LYS A 58 28.09 -3.58 7.27
C LYS A 58 28.78 -4.76 7.98
N ASN A 59 28.65 -5.96 7.43
CA ASN A 59 29.26 -7.19 7.91
C ASN A 59 30.01 -7.88 6.77
#